data_AF-A0A1I1KEJ0-F1
#
_entry.id   AF-A0A1I1KEJ0-F1
#
_cell.length_a   1.000
_cell.length_b   1.000
_cell.length_c   1.000
_cell.angle_alpha   90.00
_cell.angle_beta   90.00
_cell.angle_gamma   90.00
#
_symmetry.space_group_name_H-M   'P 1'
#
loop_
_entity.id
_entity.type
_entity.pdbx_description
1 polymer ?
#
loop_
_entity_poly.entity_id
_entity_poly.type
_entity_poly.pdbx_seq_one_letter_code
_entity_poly.pdbx_strand_id
1 'polypeptide(L)'
;MEVIEPIDPFIMKLVIIPLIVIGLGVLASVLVKKIFIGPLITLFLNALYEIWYFKHYYPENGFFLSSWNIIFPVISLVISGVAAAIRNE
;
A
#
# COMPACT_ATOMS: atom_id res chain seq x y z
N MET A 1 17.59 15.57 -10.49
CA MET A 1 16.83 14.34 -10.76
C MET A 1 17.68 13.14 -10.37
N GLU A 2 18.20 13.09 -9.14
CA GLU A 2 19.30 12.17 -8.75
C GLU A 2 19.01 11.35 -7.47
N VAL A 3 17.79 11.38 -6.94
CA VAL A 3 17.47 10.71 -5.65
C VAL A 3 16.78 9.35 -5.87
N ILE A 4 16.32 9.06 -7.09
CA ILE A 4 15.50 7.88 -7.40
C ILE A 4 16.28 6.82 -8.21
N GLU A 5 17.48 7.13 -8.69
CA GLU A 5 18.30 6.20 -9.48
C GLU A 5 18.94 5.02 -8.71
N PRO A 6 19.19 5.04 -7.38
CA PRO A 6 19.93 3.92 -6.76
C PRO A 6 19.04 2.81 -6.19
N ILE A 7 17.71 2.98 -6.12
CA ILE A 7 16.84 1.97 -5.51
C ILE A 7 16.33 1.03 -6.58
N ASP A 8 16.78 -0.22 -6.49
CA ASP A 8 16.31 -1.30 -7.34
C ASP A 8 14.76 -1.35 -7.33
N PRO A 9 14.10 -1.35 -8.51
CA PRO A 9 12.64 -1.45 -8.63
C PRO A 9 12.05 -2.65 -7.86
N PHE A 10 12.82 -3.71 -7.67
CA PHE A 10 12.46 -4.86 -6.86
C PHE A 10 12.34 -4.51 -5.37
N ILE A 11 13.34 -3.83 -4.80
CA ILE A 11 13.33 -3.39 -3.40
C ILE A 11 12.20 -2.39 -3.16
N MET A 12 11.98 -1.48 -4.12
CA MET A 12 10.89 -0.51 -4.04
C MET A 12 9.52 -1.22 -3.93
N LYS A 13 9.25 -2.20 -4.80
CA LYS A 13 7.98 -2.93 -4.83
C LYS A 13 7.79 -3.90 -3.67
N LEU A 14 8.85 -4.54 -3.18
CA LEU A 14 8.74 -5.62 -2.19
C LEU A 14 8.81 -5.13 -0.74
N VAL A 15 9.52 -4.03 -0.49
CA VAL A 15 9.80 -3.58 0.89
C VAL A 15 9.26 -2.19 1.13
N ILE A 16 9.70 -1.21 0.34
CA ILE A 16 9.43 0.21 0.64
C ILE A 16 7.95 0.53 0.47
N ILE A 17 7.39 0.23 -0.70
CA ILE A 17 6.00 0.54 -1.01
C ILE A 17 5.03 -0.22 -0.11
N PRO A 18 5.18 -1.54 0.10
CA PRO A 18 4.28 -2.30 0.97
C PRO A 18 4.25 -1.74 2.40
N LEU A 19 5.43 -1.41 2.96
CA LEU A 19 5.52 -0.81 4.29
C LEU A 19 4.79 0.54 4.37
N ILE A 20 4.94 1.40 3.36
CA ILE A 20 4.30 2.71 3.33
C ILE A 20 2.78 2.57 3.18
N VAL A 21 2.29 1.82 2.19
CA VAL A 21 0.84 1.74 1.88
C VAL A 21 0.06 0.97 2.94
N ILE A 22 0.66 -0.08 3.53
CA ILE A 22 0.06 -0.83 4.65
C ILE A 22 0.14 0.03 5.92
N GLY A 23 1.32 0.60 6.22
CA GLY A 23 1.52 1.42 7.42
C GLY A 23 0.58 2.62 7.48
N LEU A 24 0.44 3.36 6.39
CA LEU A 24 -0.51 4.48 6.30
C LEU A 24 -1.96 4.03 6.40
N GLY A 25 -2.31 2.89 5.80
CA GLY A 25 -3.66 2.33 5.92
C GLY A 25 -4.00 1.96 7.36
N VAL A 26 -3.13 1.20 8.02
CA VAL A 26 -3.29 0.82 9.42
C VAL A 26 -3.36 2.05 10.32
N LEU A 27 -2.49 3.04 10.11
CA LEU A 27 -2.53 4.30 10.85
C LEU A 27 -3.88 5.01 10.68
N ALA A 28 -4.38 5.12 9.45
CA ALA A 28 -5.69 5.70 9.18
C ALA A 28 -6.84 4.94 9.86
N SER A 29 -6.78 3.61 9.85
CA SER A 29 -7.73 2.75 10.58
C SER A 29 -7.75 3.05 12.08
N VAL A 30 -6.57 3.20 12.70
CA VAL A 30 -6.43 3.52 14.12
C VAL A 30 -7.02 4.90 14.43
N LEU A 31 -6.69 5.91 13.63
CA LEU A 31 -7.17 7.29 13.82
C LEU A 31 -8.69 7.42 13.65
N VAL A 32 -9.24 6.78 12.62
CA VAL A 32 -10.69 6.82 12.33
C VAL A 32 -11.49 5.83 13.19
N LYS A 33 -10.80 4.97 13.94
CA LYS A 33 -11.34 3.89 14.76
C LYS A 33 -12.20 2.87 14.01
N LYS A 34 -11.94 2.69 12.70
CA LYS A 34 -12.69 1.79 11.83
C LYS A 34 -11.74 0.84 11.10
N ILE A 35 -11.85 -0.45 11.40
CA ILE A 35 -10.95 -1.50 10.87
C ILE A 35 -10.94 -1.53 9.34
N PHE A 36 -12.11 -1.33 8.70
CA PHE A 36 -12.24 -1.34 7.25
C PHE A 36 -11.55 -0.17 6.54
N ILE A 37 -11.18 0.90 7.24
CA ILE A 37 -10.45 2.02 6.63
C ILE A 37 -9.02 1.61 6.26
N GLY A 38 -8.43 0.67 7.00
CA GLY A 38 -7.10 0.13 6.72
C GLY A 38 -6.95 -0.43 5.32
N PRO A 39 -7.69 -1.49 4.95
CA PRO A 39 -7.64 -2.06 3.61
C PRO A 39 -8.04 -1.06 2.52
N LEU A 40 -8.98 -0.16 2.78
CA LEU A 40 -9.48 0.81 1.80
C LEU A 40 -8.40 1.84 1.42
N ILE A 41 -7.71 2.39 2.41
CA ILE A 41 -6.60 3.32 2.20
C ILE A 41 -5.40 2.59 1.59
N THR A 42 -5.08 1.39 2.06
CA THR A 42 -4.00 0.57 1.48
C THR A 42 -4.25 0.25 0.01
N LEU A 43 -5.49 -0.14 -0.35
CA LEU A 43 -5.88 -0.39 -1.73
C LEU A 43 -5.72 0.88 -2.58
N PHE A 44 -6.25 1.99 -2.11
CA PHE A 44 -6.21 3.26 -2.83
C PHE A 44 -4.78 3.72 -3.10
N LEU A 45 -3.91 3.70 -2.08
CA LEU A 45 -2.52 4.10 -2.20
C LEU A 45 -1.71 3.15 -3.10
N ASN A 46 -1.93 1.84 -2.98
CA ASN A 46 -1.23 0.88 -3.85
C ASN A 46 -1.65 1.02 -5.31
N ALA A 47 -2.95 1.19 -5.58
CA ALA A 47 -3.46 1.40 -6.95
C ALA A 47 -2.89 2.68 -7.57
N LEU A 48 -2.83 3.78 -6.80
CA LEU A 48 -2.20 5.03 -7.25
C LEU A 48 -0.72 4.84 -7.57
N TYR A 49 0.01 4.12 -6.71
CA TYR A 49 1.42 3.81 -6.95
C TYR A 49 1.60 2.98 -8.22
N GLU A 50 0.81 1.93 -8.43
CA GLU A 50 0.93 1.10 -9.63
C GLU A 50 0.61 1.88 -10.90
N ILE A 51 -0.43 2.71 -10.90
CA ILE A 51 -0.77 3.58 -12.04
C ILE A 51 0.40 4.53 -12.35
N TRP A 52 0.99 5.16 -11.33
CA TRP A 52 2.15 6.04 -11.51
C TRP A 52 3.36 5.27 -12.02
N TYR A 53 3.63 4.08 -11.44
CA TYR A 53 4.75 3.22 -11.81
C TYR A 53 4.66 2.78 -13.27
N PHE A 54 3.50 2.29 -13.73
CA PHE A 54 3.32 1.91 -15.13
C PHE A 54 3.48 3.09 -16.07
N LYS A 55 2.88 4.24 -15.74
CA LYS A 55 3.01 5.46 -16.56
C LYS A 55 4.46 5.94 -16.67
N HIS A 56 5.27 5.76 -15.62
CA HIS A 56 6.64 6.23 -15.58
C HIS A 56 7.64 5.26 -16.24
N TYR A 57 7.54 3.96 -15.93
CA TYR A 57 8.52 2.96 -16.38
C TYR A 57 8.10 2.22 -17.66
N TYR A 58 6.80 2.18 -17.98
CA TYR A 58 6.25 1.44 -19.12
C TYR A 58 5.17 2.24 -19.85
N PRO A 59 5.48 3.45 -20.36
CA PRO A 59 4.49 4.37 -20.93
C PRO A 59 3.76 3.83 -22.16
N GLU A 60 4.39 2.93 -22.92
CA GLU A 60 3.84 2.32 -24.14
C GLU A 60 2.88 1.15 -23.84
N ASN A 61 2.90 0.62 -22.62
CA ASN A 61 2.03 -0.48 -22.21
C ASN A 61 0.82 0.09 -21.46
N GLY A 62 -0.35 -0.51 -21.67
CA GLY A 62 -1.52 -0.23 -20.83
C GLY A 62 -1.24 -0.46 -19.33
N PHE A 63 -2.04 0.12 -18.45
CA PHE A 63 -1.90 -0.14 -17.01
C PHE A 63 -2.67 -1.40 -16.63
N PHE A 64 -2.10 -2.18 -15.71
CA PHE A 64 -2.74 -3.36 -15.14
C PHE A 64 -2.60 -3.31 -13.62
N LEU A 65 -3.69 -3.56 -12.91
CA LEU A 65 -3.66 -3.69 -11.45
C LEU A 65 -3.20 -5.10 -11.09
N SER A 66 -2.08 -5.17 -10.40
CA SER A 66 -1.50 -6.45 -9.98
C SER A 66 -2.27 -7.06 -8.80
N SER A 67 -2.02 -8.34 -8.54
CA SER A 67 -2.57 -9.06 -7.37
C SER A 67 -2.17 -8.44 -6.02
N TRP A 68 -1.16 -7.57 -5.99
CA TRP A 68 -0.78 -6.84 -4.79
C TRP A 68 -1.89 -5.90 -4.29
N ASN A 69 -2.78 -5.44 -5.18
CA ASN A 69 -4.00 -4.70 -4.80
C ASN A 69 -5.00 -5.55 -4.03
N ILE A 70 -4.84 -6.87 -3.95
CA ILE A 70 -5.66 -7.75 -3.10
C ILE A 70 -4.88 -8.15 -1.85
N ILE A 71 -3.61 -8.53 -2.03
CA ILE A 71 -2.76 -9.04 -0.94
C ILE A 71 -2.51 -7.95 0.12
N PHE A 72 -2.13 -6.72 -0.27
CA PHE A 72 -1.84 -5.68 0.72
C PHE A 72 -3.06 -5.23 1.53
N PRO A 73 -4.25 -5.03 0.92
CA PRO A 73 -5.45 -4.76 1.71
C PRO A 73 -5.79 -5.89 2.68
N VAL A 74 -5.65 -7.16 2.29
CA VAL A 74 -5.90 -8.28 3.21
C VAL A 74 -4.94 -8.24 4.40
N ILE A 75 -3.64 -8.01 4.17
CA ILE A 75 -2.65 -7.84 5.25
C ILE A 75 -3.01 -6.64 6.13
N SER A 76 -3.36 -5.51 5.51
CA SER A 76 -3.77 -4.28 6.21
C SER A 76 -5.01 -4.49 7.08
N LEU A 77 -5.97 -5.30 6.62
CA LEU A 77 -7.16 -5.68 7.39
C LEU A 77 -6.79 -6.48 8.64
N VAL A 78 -5.91 -7.47 8.50
CA VAL A 78 -5.43 -8.29 9.64
C VAL A 78 -4.73 -7.41 10.67
N ILE A 79 -3.77 -6.59 10.25
CA ILE A 79 -3.03 -5.70 11.16
C ILE A 79 -3.95 -4.66 11.79
N SER A 80 -4.87 -4.07 11.03
CA SER A 80 -5.88 -3.14 11.55
C SER A 80 -6.79 -3.78 12.58
N GLY A 81 -7.14 -5.05 12.38
CA GLY A 81 -7.93 -5.84 13.33
C GLY A 81 -7.18 -6.07 14.65
N VAL A 82 -5.90 -6.46 14.57
CA VAL A 82 -5.03 -6.59 15.75
C VAL A 82 -4.88 -5.26 16.49
N ALA A 83 -4.61 -4.17 15.77
CA ALA A 83 -4.49 -2.84 16.36
C ALA A 83 -5.79 -2.37 17.03
N ALA A 84 -6.95 -2.72 16.45
CA ALA A 84 -8.24 -2.43 17.05
C ALA A 84 -8.52 -3.28 18.30
N ALA A 85 -8.10 -4.55 18.32
CA ALA A 85 -8.22 -5.43 19.49
C ALA A 85 -7.41 -4.88 20.68
N ILE A 86 -6.14 -4.52 20.45
CA ILE A 86 -5.26 -3.94 21.48
C ILE A 86 -5.81 -2.63 22.06
N ARG A 87 -6.51 -1.82 21.25
CA ARG A 87 -7.11 -0.55 21.71
C ARG A 87 -8.39 -0.74 22.53
N ASN A 88 -9.10 -1.85 22.33
CA ASN A 88 -10.35 -2.11 23.03
C ASN A 88 -10.12 -2.84 24.38
N GLU A 89 -8.87 -3.17 24.71
CA GLU A 89 -8.36 -3.48 26.05
C GLU A 89 -7.89 -2.20 26.75
#